data_AF-A0A916E5M0-F1
#
_entry.id   AF-A0A916E5M0-F1
#
_cell.length_a   1.000
_cell.length_b   1.000
_cell.length_c   1.000
_cell.angle_alpha   90.00
_cell.angle_beta   90.00
_cell.angle_gamma   90.00
#
_symmetry.space_group_name_H-M   'P 1'
#
loop_
_entity.id
_entity.type
_entity.pdbx_description
1 polymer ?
#
loop_
_entity_poly.entity_id
_entity_poly.type
_entity_poly.pdbx_seq_one_letter_code
_entity_poly.pdbx_strand_id
1 'polypeptide(L)'
;MLGFHDSYMIQQMLNDVDFRPFTICLYNITIFIASIPDNNNYEGFAASFTYKYKQKQSVIWQKIEGGLFSISIFQNGEMVKQFQDITASSVWNQTQLLRNCDGIDLFGINHPLVQFKFKERYERLFSKTCTLDDWNNKRIMQYMFKLYLKKHVPGDDELWYRILNRWYNQKSTIIEIKSFIRDFYNDNHEINMRELRAWRVMLEAIGCKNITPFERDVSDMEFWSRAKDPKGDIETISNLFSNGFLNTTLNSTIRNDEFENCKDTANVFWYSLCESLDANPNGSSGKIRILSIVAENFTYEELMKNLQV
;
A
#
# COMPACT_ATOMS: atom_id res chain seq x y z
N MET A 1 15.40 -34.84 -33.13
CA MET A 1 14.66 -34.75 -31.85
C MET A 1 14.79 -33.31 -31.37
N LEU A 2 13.72 -32.52 -31.40
CA LEU A 2 13.73 -31.04 -31.30
C LEU A 2 14.05 -30.48 -29.89
N GLY A 3 14.90 -31.11 -29.09
CA GLY A 3 15.37 -30.53 -27.82
C GLY A 3 14.29 -30.32 -26.73
N PHE A 4 13.04 -30.74 -26.94
CA PHE A 4 11.92 -30.61 -25.99
C PHE A 4 12.06 -31.41 -24.68
N HIS A 5 13.22 -32.02 -24.44
CA HIS A 5 13.57 -32.69 -23.19
C HIS A 5 14.70 -31.97 -22.43
N ASP A 6 15.24 -30.89 -23.00
CA ASP A 6 16.25 -30.06 -22.35
C ASP A 6 15.56 -29.07 -21.40
N SER A 7 15.79 -29.25 -20.10
CA SER A 7 15.23 -28.41 -19.05
C SER A 7 15.60 -26.93 -19.19
N TYR A 8 16.78 -26.63 -19.75
CA TYR A 8 17.23 -25.26 -19.97
C TYR A 8 16.44 -24.59 -21.10
N MET A 9 16.24 -25.30 -22.21
CA MET A 9 15.44 -24.81 -23.34
C MET A 9 13.97 -24.65 -22.96
N ILE A 10 13.42 -25.57 -22.16
CA ILE A 10 12.06 -25.45 -21.63
C ILE A 10 11.93 -24.21 -20.74
N GLN A 11 12.89 -23.94 -19.85
CA GLN A 11 12.86 -22.75 -18.99
C GLN A 11 12.96 -21.45 -19.80
N GLN A 12 13.86 -21.38 -20.78
CA GLN A 12 13.98 -20.24 -21.70
C GLN A 12 12.67 -19.97 -22.46
N MET A 13 12.03 -21.02 -23.00
CA MET A 13 10.75 -20.90 -23.71
C MET A 13 9.58 -20.50 -22.80
N LEU A 14 9.68 -20.77 -21.50
CA LEU A 14 8.63 -20.47 -20.53
C LEU A 14 8.82 -19.13 -19.80
N ASN A 15 9.88 -18.36 -20.09
CA ASN A 15 10.17 -17.09 -19.42
C ASN A 15 9.14 -15.99 -19.71
N ASP A 16 8.56 -15.97 -20.91
CA ASP A 16 7.56 -14.95 -21.31
C ASP A 16 6.13 -15.52 -21.42
N VAL A 17 5.88 -16.69 -20.83
CA VAL A 17 4.56 -17.32 -20.86
C VAL A 17 3.74 -16.91 -19.64
N ASP A 18 2.74 -16.07 -19.87
CA ASP A 18 1.89 -15.50 -18.81
C ASP A 18 1.04 -16.54 -18.06
N PHE A 19 0.65 -17.62 -18.72
CA PHE A 19 -0.16 -18.69 -18.13
C PHE A 19 0.40 -20.07 -18.48
N ARG A 20 0.59 -20.90 -17.46
CA ARG A 20 0.98 -22.30 -17.64
C ARG A 20 -0.21 -23.18 -17.29
N PRO A 21 -0.73 -23.99 -18.24
CA PRO A 21 -1.76 -24.97 -17.98
C PRO A 21 -1.34 -25.93 -16.86
N PHE A 22 -2.30 -26.38 -16.08
CA PHE A 22 -2.08 -27.28 -14.96
C PHE A 22 -3.25 -28.24 -14.79
N THR A 23 -3.07 -29.28 -13.98
CA THR A 23 -4.11 -30.28 -13.72
C THR A 23 -4.66 -30.15 -12.30
N ILE A 24 -5.94 -30.47 -12.16
CA ILE A 24 -6.62 -30.70 -10.89
C ILE A 24 -7.26 -32.08 -10.91
N CYS A 25 -7.52 -32.65 -9.74
CA CYS A 25 -8.18 -33.94 -9.62
C CYS A 25 -9.50 -33.77 -8.85
N LEU A 26 -10.62 -34.13 -9.48
CA LEU A 26 -11.96 -34.09 -8.89
C LEU A 26 -12.71 -35.36 -9.28
N TYR A 27 -13.38 -36.02 -8.33
CA TYR A 27 -14.14 -37.24 -8.61
C TYR A 27 -13.35 -38.35 -9.33
N ASN A 28 -12.04 -38.50 -9.05
CA ASN A 28 -11.11 -39.38 -9.77
C ASN A 28 -10.94 -39.06 -11.26
N ILE A 29 -11.31 -37.84 -11.68
CA ILE A 29 -11.09 -37.30 -13.02
C ILE A 29 -9.96 -36.29 -12.92
N THR A 30 -8.93 -36.48 -13.74
CA THR A 30 -7.87 -35.49 -13.94
C THR A 30 -8.36 -34.46 -14.96
N ILE A 31 -8.60 -33.24 -14.50
CA ILE A 31 -9.05 -32.12 -15.32
C ILE A 31 -7.84 -31.24 -15.62
N PHE A 32 -7.60 -31.00 -16.90
CA PHE A 32 -6.58 -30.11 -17.42
C PHE A 32 -7.16 -28.71 -17.61
N ILE A 33 -6.64 -27.74 -16.86
CA ILE A 33 -7.02 -26.33 -16.94
C ILE A 33 -6.18 -25.67 -18.03
N ALA A 34 -6.81 -25.36 -19.16
CA ALA A 34 -6.16 -24.87 -20.36
C ALA A 34 -6.05 -23.34 -20.39
N SER A 35 -7.02 -22.63 -19.79
CA SER A 35 -6.97 -21.18 -19.65
C SER A 35 -7.73 -20.70 -18.42
N ILE A 36 -7.18 -19.64 -17.81
CA ILE A 36 -7.79 -18.90 -16.70
C ILE A 36 -7.86 -17.43 -17.12
N PRO A 37 -9.04 -16.80 -17.11
CA PRO A 37 -9.18 -15.43 -17.56
C PRO A 37 -8.71 -14.38 -16.56
N ASP A 38 -8.51 -13.19 -17.13
CA ASP A 38 -8.00 -11.98 -16.48
C ASP A 38 -9.11 -11.12 -15.85
N ASN A 39 -10.36 -11.60 -15.91
CA ASN A 39 -11.54 -10.89 -15.44
C ASN A 39 -12.30 -11.71 -14.38
N ASN A 40 -13.15 -11.02 -13.61
CA ASN A 40 -13.92 -11.65 -12.53
C ASN A 40 -15.14 -12.45 -13.02
N ASN A 41 -15.39 -12.51 -14.33
CA ASN A 41 -16.61 -13.09 -14.89
C ASN A 41 -16.38 -14.47 -15.51
N TYR A 42 -15.20 -15.07 -15.31
CA TYR A 42 -14.80 -16.37 -15.86
C TYR A 42 -14.81 -16.45 -17.39
N GLU A 43 -14.93 -15.31 -18.07
CA GLU A 43 -15.02 -15.20 -19.52
C GLU A 43 -13.66 -15.49 -20.15
N GLY A 44 -13.55 -16.58 -20.90
CA GLY A 44 -12.29 -17.10 -21.44
C GLY A 44 -11.71 -18.29 -20.66
N PHE A 45 -12.41 -18.80 -19.65
CA PHE A 45 -12.03 -20.03 -18.95
C PHE A 45 -12.20 -21.25 -19.85
N ALA A 46 -11.21 -22.14 -19.83
CA ALA A 46 -11.31 -23.41 -20.53
C ALA A 46 -10.61 -24.54 -19.77
N ALA A 47 -11.24 -25.71 -19.80
CA ALA A 47 -10.74 -26.93 -19.18
C ALA A 47 -11.09 -28.14 -20.02
N SER A 48 -10.31 -29.21 -19.90
CA SER A 48 -10.58 -30.45 -20.59
C SER A 48 -10.25 -31.67 -19.76
N PHE A 49 -10.89 -32.79 -20.06
CA PHE A 49 -10.53 -34.08 -19.50
C PHE A 49 -10.98 -35.18 -20.44
N THR A 50 -10.51 -36.40 -20.17
CA THR A 50 -10.87 -37.55 -21.00
C THR A 50 -11.94 -38.39 -20.31
N TYR A 51 -12.99 -38.77 -21.05
CA TYR A 51 -14.08 -39.58 -20.53
C TYR A 51 -14.75 -40.38 -21.66
N LYS A 52 -15.45 -41.46 -21.32
CA LYS A 52 -16.17 -42.28 -22.29
C LYS A 52 -17.50 -41.63 -22.67
N TYR A 53 -17.70 -41.38 -23.96
CA TYR A 53 -18.98 -40.96 -24.52
C TYR A 53 -19.39 -41.96 -25.60
N LYS A 54 -20.62 -42.50 -25.49
CA LYS A 54 -21.11 -43.59 -26.36
C LYS A 54 -20.09 -44.74 -26.48
N GLN A 55 -19.54 -45.16 -25.33
CA GLN A 55 -18.54 -46.24 -25.20
C GLN A 55 -17.18 -46.00 -25.87
N LYS A 56 -16.95 -44.84 -26.49
CA LYS A 56 -15.64 -44.46 -27.06
C LYS A 56 -14.93 -43.44 -26.17
N GLN A 57 -13.61 -43.58 -26.05
CA GLN A 57 -12.80 -42.59 -25.35
C GLN A 57 -12.91 -41.25 -26.09
N SER A 58 -13.25 -40.20 -25.35
CA SER A 58 -13.48 -38.86 -25.90
C SER A 58 -12.75 -37.83 -25.06
N VAL A 59 -12.41 -36.69 -25.67
CA VAL A 59 -12.00 -35.49 -24.93
C VAL A 59 -13.25 -34.65 -24.71
N ILE A 60 -13.55 -34.38 -23.45
CA ILE A 60 -14.54 -33.39 -23.05
C ILE A 60 -13.81 -32.07 -22.91
N TRP A 61 -14.23 -31.08 -23.69
CA TRP A 61 -13.73 -29.71 -23.67
C TRP A 61 -14.82 -28.80 -23.11
N GLN A 62 -14.49 -28.02 -22.09
CA GLN A 62 -15.39 -27.10 -21.41
C GLN A 62 -14.87 -25.68 -21.60
N LYS A 63 -15.74 -24.74 -21.95
CA LYS A 63 -15.36 -23.34 -22.17
C LYS A 63 -16.47 -22.40 -21.73
N ILE A 64 -16.08 -21.26 -21.16
CA ILE A 64 -16.97 -20.12 -20.88
C ILE A 64 -16.63 -19.00 -21.85
N GLU A 65 -17.61 -18.60 -22.65
CA GLU A 65 -17.48 -17.53 -23.64
C GLU A 65 -18.84 -16.88 -23.92
N GLY A 66 -18.87 -15.55 -24.02
CA GLY A 66 -20.09 -14.77 -24.20
C GLY A 66 -21.09 -14.95 -23.06
N GLY A 67 -20.62 -15.25 -21.83
CA GLY A 67 -21.49 -15.60 -20.70
C GLY A 67 -22.19 -16.96 -20.82
N LEU A 68 -21.84 -17.78 -21.82
CA LEU A 68 -22.37 -19.12 -22.01
C LEU A 68 -21.35 -20.17 -21.57
N PHE A 69 -21.86 -21.21 -20.91
CA PHE A 69 -21.12 -22.42 -20.58
C PHE A 69 -21.31 -23.41 -21.72
N SER A 70 -20.20 -23.91 -22.26
CA SER A 70 -20.21 -24.85 -23.37
C SER A 70 -19.44 -26.12 -23.04
N ILE A 71 -19.95 -27.25 -23.53
CA ILE A 71 -19.29 -28.55 -23.48
C ILE A 71 -19.22 -29.10 -24.89
N SER A 72 -18.02 -29.26 -25.41
CA SER A 72 -17.72 -29.89 -26.70
C SER A 72 -17.08 -31.25 -26.48
N ILE A 73 -17.58 -32.28 -27.16
CA ILE A 73 -17.04 -33.64 -27.09
C ILE A 73 -16.30 -33.94 -28.39
N PHE A 74 -15.04 -34.34 -28.27
CA PHE A 74 -14.18 -34.67 -29.40
C PHE A 74 -13.82 -36.16 -29.42
N GLN A 75 -13.83 -36.75 -30.61
CA GLN A 75 -13.37 -38.11 -30.88
C GLN A 75 -12.47 -38.09 -32.11
N ASN A 76 -11.29 -38.70 -32.04
CA ASN A 76 -10.32 -38.74 -33.15
C ASN A 76 -9.99 -37.34 -33.74
N GLY A 77 -10.01 -36.30 -32.91
CA GLY A 77 -9.73 -34.92 -33.33
C GLY A 77 -10.94 -34.16 -33.89
N GLU A 78 -12.09 -34.81 -34.08
CA GLU A 78 -13.30 -34.17 -34.61
C GLU A 78 -14.33 -33.92 -33.51
N MET A 79 -15.03 -32.79 -33.58
CA MET A 79 -16.12 -32.46 -32.65
C MET A 79 -17.36 -33.27 -33.01
N VAL A 80 -17.78 -34.17 -32.13
CA VAL A 80 -18.93 -35.06 -32.37
C VAL A 80 -20.23 -34.57 -31.73
N LYS A 81 -20.14 -33.68 -30.73
CA LYS A 81 -21.29 -33.08 -30.07
C LYS A 81 -20.90 -31.80 -29.34
N GLN A 82 -21.84 -30.86 -29.26
CA GLN A 82 -21.71 -29.65 -28.45
C GLN A 82 -23.01 -29.41 -27.68
N PHE A 83 -22.88 -28.89 -26.47
CA PHE A 83 -23.96 -28.43 -25.59
C PHE A 83 -23.62 -27.02 -25.12
N GLN A 84 -24.65 -26.19 -24.93
CA GLN A 84 -24.51 -24.83 -24.42
C GLN A 84 -25.67 -24.49 -23.50
N ASP A 85 -25.38 -23.72 -22.46
CA ASP A 85 -26.38 -23.18 -21.54
C ASP A 85 -25.81 -21.94 -20.82
N ILE A 86 -26.64 -21.27 -20.03
CA ILE A 86 -26.26 -20.10 -19.22
C ILE A 86 -25.63 -20.47 -17.87
N THR A 87 -25.70 -21.75 -17.46
CA THR A 87 -25.05 -22.23 -16.23
C THR A 87 -24.30 -23.55 -16.44
N ALA A 88 -23.24 -23.76 -15.65
CA ALA A 88 -22.46 -25.01 -15.64
C ALA A 88 -23.33 -26.25 -15.36
N SER A 89 -24.22 -26.17 -14.35
CA SER A 89 -25.08 -27.30 -13.97
C SER A 89 -26.09 -27.63 -15.06
N SER A 90 -26.69 -26.62 -15.70
CA SER A 90 -27.64 -26.85 -16.79
C SER A 90 -26.97 -27.50 -18.00
N VAL A 91 -25.81 -27.00 -18.45
CA VAL A 91 -25.11 -27.60 -19.60
C VAL A 91 -24.66 -29.03 -19.31
N TRP A 92 -24.20 -29.33 -18.09
CA TRP A 92 -23.84 -30.69 -17.68
C TRP A 92 -25.05 -31.63 -17.65
N ASN A 93 -26.19 -31.17 -17.14
CA ASN A 93 -27.44 -31.94 -17.16
C ASN A 93 -27.86 -32.32 -18.59
N GLN A 94 -27.66 -31.45 -19.59
CA GLN A 94 -27.96 -31.78 -20.98
C GLN A 94 -27.11 -32.95 -21.52
N THR A 95 -25.87 -33.10 -21.06
CA THR A 95 -24.97 -34.17 -21.54
C THR A 95 -25.44 -35.56 -21.10
N GLN A 96 -26.19 -35.64 -19.99
CA GLN A 96 -26.58 -36.88 -19.33
C GLN A 96 -25.41 -37.77 -18.87
N LEU A 97 -24.17 -37.24 -18.89
CA LEU A 97 -22.96 -37.89 -18.39
C LEU A 97 -22.70 -37.46 -16.94
N LEU A 98 -21.92 -38.26 -16.20
CA LEU A 98 -21.41 -37.91 -14.86
C LEU A 98 -22.48 -37.37 -13.90
N ARG A 99 -23.70 -37.92 -13.96
CA ARG A 99 -24.88 -37.43 -13.22
C ARG A 99 -24.74 -37.40 -11.70
N ASN A 100 -23.73 -38.09 -11.16
CA ASN A 100 -23.44 -38.13 -9.73
C ASN A 100 -22.48 -37.02 -9.28
N CYS A 101 -21.98 -36.22 -10.22
CA CYS A 101 -21.05 -35.12 -9.96
C CYS A 101 -21.76 -33.78 -10.09
N ASP A 102 -21.35 -32.80 -9.30
CA ASP A 102 -21.85 -31.44 -9.46
C ASP A 102 -21.26 -30.80 -10.74
N GLY A 103 -22.12 -30.17 -11.54
CA GLY A 103 -21.72 -29.58 -12.81
C GLY A 103 -20.77 -28.39 -12.66
N ILE A 104 -20.84 -27.64 -11.56
CA ILE A 104 -19.93 -26.53 -11.28
C ILE A 104 -18.54 -27.08 -10.92
N ASP A 105 -18.50 -28.14 -10.11
CA ASP A 105 -17.25 -28.83 -9.79
C ASP A 105 -16.61 -29.47 -11.02
N LEU A 106 -17.39 -30.06 -11.94
CA LEU A 106 -16.86 -30.63 -13.18
C LEU A 106 -16.21 -29.58 -14.09
N PHE A 107 -16.68 -28.33 -14.05
CA PHE A 107 -15.98 -27.22 -14.71
C PHE A 107 -14.64 -26.89 -14.03
N GLY A 108 -14.46 -27.26 -12.76
CA GLY A 108 -13.23 -27.06 -12.01
C GLY A 108 -13.01 -25.63 -11.51
N ILE A 109 -13.92 -24.70 -11.80
CA ILE A 109 -13.78 -23.27 -11.52
C ILE A 109 -13.67 -23.01 -10.02
N ASN A 110 -14.46 -23.72 -9.21
CA ASN A 110 -14.46 -23.57 -7.75
C ASN A 110 -13.32 -24.30 -7.05
N HIS A 111 -12.48 -25.05 -7.79
CA HIS A 111 -11.38 -25.79 -7.18
C HIS A 111 -10.40 -24.81 -6.49
N PRO A 112 -9.95 -25.07 -5.24
CA PRO A 112 -9.10 -24.14 -4.49
C PRO A 112 -7.83 -23.70 -5.24
N LEU A 113 -7.18 -24.62 -5.95
CA LEU A 113 -6.00 -24.30 -6.77
C LEU A 113 -6.34 -23.38 -7.95
N VAL A 114 -7.50 -23.57 -8.58
CA VAL A 114 -7.96 -22.74 -9.71
C VAL A 114 -8.27 -21.34 -9.20
N GLN A 115 -9.02 -21.23 -8.10
CA GLN A 115 -9.33 -19.95 -7.45
C GLN A 115 -8.06 -19.20 -6.99
N PHE A 116 -7.07 -19.93 -6.46
CA PHE A 116 -5.77 -19.35 -6.13
C PHE A 116 -5.06 -18.79 -7.37
N LYS A 117 -5.05 -19.55 -8.48
CA LYS A 117 -4.41 -19.12 -9.74
C LYS A 117 -5.15 -17.95 -10.40
N PHE A 118 -6.48 -17.92 -10.33
CA PHE A 118 -7.29 -16.77 -10.71
C PHE A 118 -6.87 -15.52 -9.96
N LYS A 119 -6.82 -15.61 -8.63
CA LYS A 119 -6.42 -14.50 -7.78
C LYS A 119 -5.00 -14.04 -8.06
N GLU A 120 -4.05 -14.98 -8.18
CA GLU A 120 -2.64 -14.67 -8.50
C GLU A 120 -2.53 -13.92 -9.84
N ARG A 121 -3.25 -14.38 -10.87
CA ARG A 121 -3.22 -13.78 -12.21
C ARG A 121 -3.91 -12.41 -12.23
N TYR A 122 -5.08 -12.30 -11.62
CA TYR A 122 -5.80 -11.04 -11.48
C TYR A 122 -5.00 -10.00 -10.68
N GLU A 123 -4.32 -10.42 -9.61
CA GLU A 123 -3.47 -9.53 -8.80
C GLU A 123 -2.19 -9.11 -9.55
N ARG A 124 -1.62 -9.94 -10.44
CA ARG A 124 -0.48 -9.56 -11.29
C ARG A 124 -0.82 -8.47 -12.31
N LEU A 125 -2.09 -8.34 -12.71
CA LEU A 125 -2.54 -7.28 -13.59
C LEU A 125 -2.62 -5.93 -12.89
N PHE A 126 -2.65 -5.90 -11.55
CA PHE A 126 -2.51 -4.64 -10.85
C PHE A 126 -1.09 -4.13 -11.06
N SER A 127 -1.00 -2.98 -11.73
CA SER A 127 0.21 -2.18 -11.78
C SER A 127 0.78 -2.03 -10.37
N LYS A 128 2.11 -2.07 -10.27
CA LYS A 128 2.81 -1.81 -8.99
C LYS A 128 2.59 -0.37 -8.50
N THR A 129 2.05 0.50 -9.36
CA THR A 129 1.65 1.86 -9.02
C THR A 129 0.20 2.11 -9.43
N CYS A 130 -0.52 2.95 -8.69
CA CYS A 130 -1.83 3.45 -9.06
C CYS A 130 -1.86 4.98 -8.96
N THR A 131 -2.94 5.56 -9.44
CA THR A 131 -3.15 7.01 -9.43
C THR A 131 -4.12 7.41 -8.32
N LEU A 132 -4.24 8.72 -8.09
CA LEU A 132 -5.24 9.27 -7.17
C LEU A 132 -6.68 8.90 -7.56
N ASP A 133 -6.94 8.69 -8.86
CA ASP A 133 -8.25 8.30 -9.37
C ASP A 133 -8.63 6.87 -8.91
N ASP A 134 -7.64 6.04 -8.55
CA ASP A 134 -7.82 4.67 -8.09
C ASP A 134 -8.07 4.54 -6.58
N TRP A 135 -7.97 5.63 -5.80
CA TRP A 135 -8.08 5.58 -4.34
C TRP A 135 -9.43 5.06 -3.82
N ASN A 136 -10.51 5.31 -4.57
CA ASN A 136 -11.85 4.80 -4.25
C ASN A 136 -12.02 3.31 -4.60
N ASN A 137 -11.09 2.73 -5.37
CA ASN A 137 -11.11 1.32 -5.70
C ASN A 137 -10.50 0.51 -4.55
N LYS A 138 -11.35 0.06 -3.61
CA LYS A 138 -10.95 -0.73 -2.44
C LYS A 138 -10.05 -1.92 -2.79
N ARG A 139 -10.23 -2.56 -3.96
CA ARG A 139 -9.43 -3.71 -4.38
C ARG A 139 -8.01 -3.32 -4.77
N ILE A 140 -7.84 -2.26 -5.57
CA ILE A 140 -6.52 -1.73 -5.94
C ILE A 140 -5.77 -1.31 -4.68
N MET A 141 -6.41 -0.55 -3.80
CA MET A 141 -5.77 -0.07 -2.58
C MET A 141 -5.43 -1.18 -1.58
N GLN A 142 -6.28 -2.21 -1.47
CA GLN A 142 -5.95 -3.42 -0.71
C GLN A 142 -4.73 -4.17 -1.26
N TYR A 143 -4.59 -4.24 -2.58
CA TYR A 143 -3.42 -4.84 -3.21
C TYR A 143 -2.16 -4.02 -2.89
N MET A 144 -2.22 -2.69 -3.01
CA MET A 144 -1.10 -1.80 -2.65
C MET A 144 -0.68 -1.96 -1.20
N PHE A 145 -1.63 -2.03 -0.27
CA PHE A 145 -1.34 -2.30 1.14
C PHE A 145 -0.61 -3.63 1.34
N LYS A 146 -1.13 -4.72 0.72
CA LYS A 146 -0.51 -6.05 0.83
C LYS A 146 0.90 -6.07 0.26
N LEU A 147 1.13 -5.34 -0.82
CA LEU A 147 2.41 -5.28 -1.50
C LEU A 147 3.46 -4.50 -0.68
N TYR A 148 3.08 -3.33 -0.13
CA TYR A 148 4.03 -2.38 0.46
C TYR A 148 4.04 -2.36 1.99
N LEU A 149 2.90 -2.51 2.67
CA LEU A 149 2.79 -2.28 4.11
C LEU A 149 2.58 -3.53 4.95
N LYS A 150 1.94 -4.58 4.44
CA LYS A 150 1.51 -5.75 5.25
C LYS A 150 2.62 -6.40 6.06
N LYS A 151 3.88 -6.36 5.60
CA LYS A 151 5.04 -6.94 6.32
C LYS A 151 5.68 -5.99 7.33
N HIS A 152 5.30 -4.72 7.32
CA HIS A 152 6.01 -3.64 8.00
C HIS A 152 5.14 -2.87 9.00
N VAL A 153 3.82 -2.90 8.84
CA VAL A 153 2.87 -2.21 9.71
C VAL A 153 2.20 -3.24 10.64
N PRO A 154 2.33 -3.07 11.97
CA PRO A 154 1.63 -3.93 12.93
C PRO A 154 0.15 -3.54 13.02
N GLY A 155 -0.71 -4.54 13.23
CA GLY A 155 -2.11 -4.32 13.60
C GLY A 155 -3.12 -4.68 12.52
N ASP A 156 -4.24 -3.95 12.55
CA ASP A 156 -5.46 -4.21 11.80
C ASP A 156 -5.27 -4.08 10.27
N ASP A 157 -5.74 -5.09 9.53
CA ASP A 157 -5.75 -5.15 8.06
C ASP A 157 -6.50 -3.97 7.40
N GLU A 158 -7.30 -3.21 8.16
CA GLU A 158 -8.01 -2.01 7.70
C GLU A 158 -7.37 -0.67 8.11
N LEU A 159 -6.23 -0.67 8.80
CA LEU A 159 -5.57 0.56 9.25
C LEU A 159 -5.25 1.53 8.10
N TRP A 160 -4.67 1.02 7.01
CA TRP A 160 -4.36 1.80 5.82
C TRP A 160 -5.60 2.45 5.20
N TYR A 161 -6.74 1.76 5.25
CA TYR A 161 -7.99 2.24 4.67
C TYR A 161 -8.49 3.44 5.46
N ARG A 162 -8.45 3.39 6.79
CA ARG A 162 -8.82 4.52 7.65
C ARG A 162 -7.93 5.75 7.42
N ILE A 163 -6.62 5.55 7.32
CA ILE A 163 -5.64 6.61 7.07
C ILE A 163 -5.93 7.30 5.73
N LEU A 164 -5.99 6.53 4.65
CA LEU A 164 -6.20 7.09 3.31
C LEU A 164 -7.60 7.69 3.16
N ASN A 165 -8.62 7.08 3.76
CA ASN A 165 -9.99 7.63 3.73
C ASN A 165 -10.08 8.96 4.50
N ARG A 166 -9.42 9.12 5.66
CA ARG A 166 -9.36 10.43 6.35
C ARG A 166 -8.65 11.46 5.48
N TRP A 167 -7.52 11.10 4.87
CA TRP A 167 -6.77 12.03 4.03
C TRP A 167 -7.56 12.42 2.78
N TYR A 168 -8.25 11.47 2.15
CA TYR A 168 -9.09 11.74 0.99
C TYR A 168 -10.22 12.72 1.31
N ASN A 169 -10.86 12.56 2.46
CA ASN A 169 -12.00 13.38 2.89
C ASN A 169 -11.61 14.72 3.53
N GLN A 170 -10.36 14.92 3.93
CA GLN A 170 -9.91 16.22 4.45
C GLN A 170 -9.73 17.23 3.30
N LYS A 171 -9.98 18.52 3.58
CA LYS A 171 -9.83 19.60 2.59
C LYS A 171 -8.38 19.81 2.14
N SER A 172 -7.43 19.68 3.08
CA SER A 172 -6.00 19.81 2.79
C SER A 172 -5.48 18.59 2.02
N THR A 173 -4.75 18.84 0.94
CA THR A 173 -3.98 17.83 0.22
C THR A 173 -2.68 17.47 0.93
N ILE A 174 -2.21 18.31 1.86
CA ILE A 174 -0.94 18.17 2.56
C ILE A 174 -1.14 17.50 3.93
N ILE A 175 -0.23 16.59 4.29
CA ILE A 175 -0.07 16.04 5.64
C ILE A 175 1.40 16.10 6.06
N GLU A 176 1.65 16.17 7.36
CA GLU A 176 2.91 15.71 7.94
C GLU A 176 2.74 14.23 8.30
N ILE A 177 3.52 13.36 7.66
CA ILE A 177 3.24 11.93 7.59
C ILE A 177 3.28 11.25 8.97
N LYS A 178 4.23 11.62 9.84
CA LYS A 178 4.43 10.92 11.12
C LYS A 178 3.26 11.20 12.06
N SER A 179 2.91 12.47 12.25
CA SER A 179 1.77 12.87 13.07
C SER A 179 0.45 12.35 12.51
N PHE A 180 0.26 12.43 11.19
CA PHE A 180 -0.99 12.02 10.56
C PHE A 180 -1.27 10.52 10.73
N ILE A 181 -0.26 9.67 10.57
CA ILE A 181 -0.40 8.22 10.73
C ILE A 181 -0.49 7.85 12.22
N ARG A 182 0.28 8.54 13.10
CA ARG A 182 0.27 8.28 14.55
C ARG A 182 -1.13 8.39 15.16
N ASP A 183 -1.97 9.31 14.69
CA ASP A 183 -3.36 9.45 15.14
C ASP A 183 -4.21 8.18 15.00
N PHE A 184 -3.78 7.19 14.20
CA PHE A 184 -4.50 5.94 13.97
C PHE A 184 -3.91 4.74 14.69
N TYR A 185 -2.75 4.89 15.30
CA TYR A 185 -2.17 3.86 16.15
C TYR A 185 -2.64 4.05 17.60
N ASN A 186 -2.73 2.95 18.34
CA ASN A 186 -3.03 3.01 19.76
C ASN A 186 -1.93 3.77 20.50
N ASP A 187 -2.31 4.44 21.59
CA ASP A 187 -1.39 5.27 22.39
C ASP A 187 -0.16 4.44 22.83
N ASN A 188 1.03 4.94 22.46
CA ASN A 188 2.40 4.40 22.63
C ASN A 188 3.05 3.70 21.42
N HIS A 189 2.43 3.62 20.23
CA HIS A 189 3.15 3.12 19.04
C HIS A 189 4.16 4.14 18.51
N GLU A 190 5.44 3.76 18.53
CA GLU A 190 6.50 4.52 17.87
C GLU A 190 6.74 4.00 16.45
N ILE A 191 6.50 4.87 15.46
CA ILE A 191 6.74 4.56 14.05
C ILE A 191 8.26 4.45 13.84
N ASN A 192 8.75 3.23 13.69
CA ASN A 192 10.17 2.99 13.44
C ASN A 192 10.56 3.32 11.99
N MET A 193 11.87 3.39 11.74
CA MET A 193 12.40 3.75 10.41
C MET A 193 12.00 2.77 9.29
N ARG A 194 11.82 1.47 9.57
CA ARG A 194 11.43 0.48 8.56
C ARG A 194 9.98 0.67 8.15
N GLU A 195 9.11 0.91 9.12
CA GLU A 195 7.71 1.21 8.89
C GLU A 195 7.54 2.52 8.11
N LEU A 196 8.25 3.58 8.51
CA LEU A 196 8.21 4.85 7.79
C LEU A 196 8.70 4.71 6.34
N ARG A 197 9.76 3.93 6.09
CA ARG A 197 10.22 3.63 4.72
C ARG A 197 9.14 2.91 3.91
N ALA A 198 8.43 1.96 4.51
CA ALA A 198 7.34 1.25 3.84
C ALA A 198 6.19 2.21 3.47
N TRP A 199 5.85 3.14 4.38
CA TRP A 199 4.90 4.21 4.09
C TRP A 199 5.34 5.10 2.93
N ARG A 200 6.60 5.56 2.89
CA ARG A 200 7.10 6.38 1.77
C ARG A 200 6.94 5.68 0.43
N VAL A 201 7.35 4.41 0.34
CA VAL A 201 7.24 3.61 -0.89
C VAL A 201 5.77 3.42 -1.27
N MET A 202 4.89 3.16 -0.30
CA MET A 202 3.46 3.06 -0.58
C MET A 202 2.90 4.38 -1.11
N LEU A 203 3.21 5.51 -0.48
CA LEU A 203 2.72 6.83 -0.89
C LEU A 203 3.15 7.19 -2.31
N GLU A 204 4.42 6.95 -2.65
CA GLU A 204 4.91 7.10 -4.03
C GLU A 204 4.15 6.20 -5.00
N ALA A 205 3.94 4.93 -4.63
CA ALA A 205 3.25 3.97 -5.47
C ALA A 205 1.77 4.32 -5.73
N ILE A 206 1.11 5.03 -4.80
CA ILE A 206 -0.30 5.45 -4.95
C ILE A 206 -0.46 6.87 -5.50
N GLY A 207 0.63 7.48 -5.99
CA GLY A 207 0.62 8.77 -6.68
C GLY A 207 0.77 10.01 -5.78
N CYS A 208 1.13 9.84 -4.50
CA CYS A 208 1.50 10.96 -3.64
C CYS A 208 2.95 11.41 -3.90
N LYS A 209 3.26 12.62 -3.46
CA LYS A 209 4.60 13.21 -3.59
C LYS A 209 5.10 13.76 -2.26
N ASN A 210 6.37 13.50 -1.97
CA ASN A 210 7.08 14.18 -0.90
C ASN A 210 7.32 15.64 -1.32
N ILE A 211 6.93 16.58 -0.47
CA ILE A 211 7.04 18.03 -0.69
C ILE A 211 7.88 18.73 0.38
N THR A 212 8.66 17.96 1.15
CA THR A 212 9.52 18.46 2.22
C THR A 212 10.64 19.32 1.61
N PRO A 213 10.78 20.61 2.00
CA PRO A 213 11.72 21.54 1.36
C PRO A 213 13.12 21.53 1.98
N PHE A 214 13.36 20.68 2.98
CA PHE A 214 14.60 20.63 3.75
C PHE A 214 15.11 19.21 3.94
N GLU A 215 16.40 19.11 4.25
CA GLU A 215 17.09 17.86 4.56
C GLU A 215 16.80 17.38 6.00
N ARG A 216 17.14 16.12 6.28
CA ARG A 216 16.79 15.46 7.55
C ARG A 216 17.61 15.95 8.75
N ASP A 217 18.73 16.62 8.51
CA ASP A 217 19.52 17.30 9.54
C ASP A 217 18.81 18.55 10.08
N VAL A 218 17.96 19.18 9.27
CA VAL A 218 17.14 20.35 9.65
C VAL A 218 15.90 19.97 10.46
N SER A 219 15.23 18.88 10.10
CA SER A 219 14.09 18.37 10.87
C SER A 219 13.74 16.96 10.46
N ASP A 220 13.19 16.24 11.42
CA ASP A 220 12.61 14.91 11.23
C ASP A 220 11.21 14.94 10.60
N MET A 221 10.62 16.12 10.38
CA MET A 221 9.30 16.27 9.76
C MET A 221 9.32 15.89 8.27
N GLU A 222 8.28 15.20 7.82
CA GLU A 222 8.12 14.88 6.39
C GLU A 222 6.72 15.22 5.90
N PHE A 223 6.66 16.12 4.92
CA PHE A 223 5.41 16.58 4.32
C PHE A 223 5.12 15.86 3.01
N TRP A 224 3.89 15.40 2.86
CA TRP A 224 3.42 14.69 1.67
C TRP A 224 2.16 15.32 1.13
N SER A 225 2.05 15.37 -0.19
CA SER A 225 0.88 15.85 -0.91
C SER A 225 0.22 14.75 -1.71
N ARG A 226 -1.12 14.72 -1.67
CA ARG A 226 -1.98 13.95 -2.57
C ARG A 226 -2.54 14.79 -3.73
N ALA A 227 -2.03 15.99 -3.97
CA ALA A 227 -2.50 16.83 -5.06
C ALA A 227 -2.02 16.24 -6.41
N LYS A 228 -2.90 16.26 -7.42
CA LYS A 228 -2.54 15.86 -8.79
C LYS A 228 -1.42 16.75 -9.36
N ASP A 229 -1.49 18.04 -9.06
CA ASP A 229 -0.38 18.99 -9.26
C ASP A 229 0.08 19.54 -7.90
N PRO A 230 1.23 19.10 -7.37
CA PRO A 230 1.70 19.50 -6.04
C PRO A 230 2.41 20.87 -6.02
N LYS A 231 2.53 21.59 -7.16
CA LYS A 231 3.33 22.83 -7.21
C LYS A 231 2.90 23.86 -6.16
N GLY A 232 1.59 24.08 -6.02
CA GLY A 232 1.05 24.99 -5.00
C GLY A 232 1.33 24.51 -3.58
N ASP A 233 1.27 23.20 -3.35
CA ASP A 233 1.58 22.60 -2.04
C ASP A 233 3.07 22.73 -1.69
N ILE A 234 3.95 22.51 -2.67
CA ILE A 234 5.41 22.70 -2.55
C ILE A 234 5.72 24.15 -2.21
N GLU A 235 5.14 25.10 -2.94
CA GLU A 235 5.33 26.53 -2.70
C GLU A 235 4.82 26.93 -1.31
N THR A 236 3.65 26.42 -0.90
CA THR A 236 3.08 26.67 0.43
C THR A 236 4.02 26.22 1.54
N ILE A 237 4.50 24.97 1.49
CA ILE A 237 5.40 24.45 2.54
C ILE A 237 6.77 25.12 2.49
N SER A 238 7.29 25.43 1.31
CA SER A 238 8.53 26.19 1.16
C SER A 238 8.42 27.59 1.77
N ASN A 239 7.31 28.30 1.54
CA ASN A 239 7.06 29.60 2.14
C ASN A 239 6.96 29.51 3.67
N LEU A 240 6.24 28.51 4.20
CA LEU A 240 6.17 28.30 5.65
C LEU A 240 7.54 27.98 6.27
N PHE A 241 8.38 27.23 5.55
CA PHE A 241 9.74 26.94 5.98
C PHE A 241 10.61 28.20 6.00
N SER A 242 10.69 28.90 4.85
CA SER A 242 11.54 30.09 4.68
C SER A 242 11.16 31.26 5.59
N ASN A 243 9.89 31.37 5.98
CA ASN A 243 9.41 32.41 6.90
C ASN A 243 9.42 31.97 8.37
N GLY A 244 10.08 30.86 8.72
CA GLY A 244 10.26 30.50 10.13
C GLY A 244 9.05 29.84 10.81
N PHE A 245 7.98 29.49 10.07
CA PHE A 245 6.71 29.00 10.64
C PHE A 245 6.69 27.49 10.92
N LEU A 246 7.62 26.72 10.36
CA LEU A 246 7.75 25.28 10.63
C LEU A 246 8.64 25.03 11.84
N ASN A 247 8.34 24.06 12.70
CA ASN A 247 9.19 23.78 13.85
C ASN A 247 10.42 22.94 13.43
N THR A 248 11.45 23.60 12.91
CA THR A 248 12.72 23.00 12.48
C THR A 248 13.87 23.43 13.39
N THR A 249 14.96 22.67 13.46
CA THR A 249 16.16 23.06 14.22
C THR A 249 16.80 24.34 13.66
N LEU A 250 16.58 24.62 12.37
CA LEU A 250 16.96 25.89 11.76
C LEU A 250 16.13 27.06 12.30
N ASN A 251 14.84 26.88 12.62
CA ASN A 251 13.99 27.95 13.15
C ASN A 251 14.23 28.26 14.62
N SER A 252 14.89 27.37 15.38
CA SER A 252 15.54 27.75 16.64
C SER A 252 16.80 28.61 16.44
N THR A 253 17.36 28.64 15.24
CA THR A 253 18.60 29.39 14.91
C THR A 253 18.28 30.70 14.18
N ILE A 254 17.33 30.72 13.24
CA ILE A 254 16.84 31.93 12.54
C ILE A 254 16.04 32.83 13.49
N ARG A 255 15.34 32.28 14.49
CA ARG A 255 14.83 33.08 15.62
C ARG A 255 15.93 33.75 16.43
N ASN A 256 17.21 33.39 16.28
CA ASN A 256 18.30 34.08 16.96
C ASN A 256 18.86 35.21 16.09
N ASP A 257 18.90 35.06 14.76
CA ASP A 257 19.46 36.08 13.87
C ASP A 257 18.46 37.18 13.48
N GLU A 258 17.15 36.90 13.38
CA GLU A 258 16.13 37.96 13.19
C GLU A 258 15.73 38.67 14.51
N PHE A 259 16.19 38.16 15.66
CA PHE A 259 15.99 38.78 16.98
C PHE A 259 17.09 39.76 17.40
N GLU A 260 18.04 40.09 16.52
CA GLU A 260 18.90 41.26 16.77
C GLU A 260 18.12 42.59 16.73
N ASN A 261 16.84 42.59 16.29
CA ASN A 261 16.06 43.81 16.15
C ASN A 261 14.74 43.90 16.94
N CYS A 262 14.44 42.97 17.86
CA CYS A 262 13.31 43.13 18.78
C CYS A 262 13.79 43.09 20.23
N LYS A 263 13.90 44.28 20.84
CA LYS A 263 14.13 44.49 22.29
C LYS A 263 12.94 43.96 23.10
N ASP A 264 12.80 42.65 23.21
CA ASP A 264 11.88 42.04 24.16
C ASP A 264 12.67 41.47 25.34
N THR A 265 12.96 42.37 26.28
CA THR A 265 13.78 42.13 27.48
C THR A 265 13.27 40.95 28.31
N ALA A 266 11.98 40.62 28.21
CA ALA A 266 11.35 39.49 28.90
C ALA A 266 11.85 38.14 28.37
N ASN A 267 12.08 38.00 27.06
CA ASN A 267 12.49 36.73 26.48
C ASN A 267 13.98 36.45 26.74
N VAL A 268 14.83 37.50 26.70
CA VAL A 268 16.24 37.42 27.10
C VAL A 268 16.37 37.01 28.57
N PHE A 269 15.49 37.53 29.43
CA PHE A 269 15.44 37.17 30.83
C PHE A 269 15.09 35.69 31.05
N TRP A 270 14.01 35.21 30.43
CA TRP A 270 13.59 33.80 30.59
C TRP A 270 14.59 32.81 30.02
N TYR A 271 15.23 33.13 28.89
CA TYR A 271 16.29 32.30 28.33
C TYR A 271 17.53 32.24 29.23
N SER A 272 18.00 33.40 29.73
CA SER A 272 19.13 33.47 30.67
C SER A 272 18.84 32.71 31.98
N LEU A 273 17.58 32.71 32.42
CA LEU A 273 17.12 31.97 33.58
C LEU A 273 17.18 30.45 33.38
N CYS A 274 16.72 29.96 32.21
CA CYS A 274 16.74 28.54 31.87
C CYS A 274 18.19 28.02 31.73
N GLU A 275 19.04 28.72 30.98
CA GLU A 275 20.48 28.36 30.89
C GLU A 275 21.16 28.33 32.26
N SER A 276 20.85 29.29 33.13
CA SER A 276 21.39 29.34 34.50
C SER A 276 20.89 28.19 35.39
N LEU A 277 19.68 27.69 35.14
CA LEU A 277 19.11 26.54 35.84
C LEU A 277 19.76 25.23 35.38
N ASP A 278 20.01 25.09 34.07
CA ASP A 278 20.59 23.89 33.47
C ASP A 278 22.09 23.77 33.76
N ALA A 279 22.81 24.90 33.83
CA ALA A 279 24.25 24.92 34.05
C ALA A 279 24.69 24.66 35.51
N ASN A 280 23.78 24.64 36.49
CA ASN A 280 24.17 24.60 37.91
C ASN A 280 23.27 23.72 38.80
N PRO A 281 23.48 22.39 38.83
CA PRO A 281 22.80 21.50 39.75
C PRO A 281 23.38 21.67 41.17
N ASN A 282 22.82 22.62 41.94
CA ASN A 282 23.04 22.84 43.38
C ASN A 282 24.50 22.81 43.90
N GLY A 283 25.05 23.98 44.23
CA GLY A 283 26.27 24.07 45.05
C GLY A 283 26.06 23.56 46.48
N SER A 284 27.16 23.31 47.20
CA SER A 284 27.24 22.67 48.53
C SER A 284 26.44 23.32 49.67
N SER A 285 25.83 24.49 49.45
CA SER A 285 24.93 25.16 50.40
C SER A 285 23.43 25.00 50.08
N GLY A 286 23.07 24.24 49.03
CA GLY A 286 21.68 23.97 48.65
C GLY A 286 20.90 25.20 48.17
N LYS A 287 21.57 26.31 47.85
CA LYS A 287 20.96 27.55 47.35
C LYS A 287 21.53 27.91 45.98
N ILE A 288 20.64 28.24 45.05
CA ILE A 288 21.00 28.61 43.68
C ILE A 288 21.16 30.13 43.58
N ARG A 289 22.34 30.63 43.16
CA ARG A 289 22.60 32.07 42.93
C ARG A 289 22.23 32.47 41.50
N ILE A 290 20.99 32.22 41.10
CA ILE A 290 20.45 32.53 39.77
C ILE A 290 20.51 34.03 39.47
N LEU A 291 20.14 34.87 40.45
CA LEU A 291 20.08 36.33 40.25
C LEU A 291 21.45 36.96 39.98
N SER A 292 22.54 36.38 40.49
CA SER A 292 23.89 36.91 40.27
C SER A 292 24.35 36.75 38.83
N ILE A 293 23.94 35.66 38.18
CA ILE A 293 24.32 35.32 36.80
C ILE A 293 23.46 36.11 35.82
N VAL A 294 22.15 36.18 36.08
CA VAL A 294 21.24 36.99 35.27
C VAL A 294 21.62 38.46 35.35
N ALA A 295 22.03 38.97 36.51
CA ALA A 295 22.39 40.38 36.68
C ALA A 295 23.63 40.84 35.89
N GLU A 296 24.50 39.94 35.42
CA GLU A 296 25.64 40.31 34.56
C GLU A 296 25.20 40.74 33.15
N ASN A 297 24.02 40.29 32.71
CA ASN A 297 23.50 40.55 31.36
C ASN A 297 22.52 41.72 31.28
N PHE A 298 22.22 42.37 32.41
CA PHE A 298 21.27 43.49 32.47
C PHE A 298 21.84 44.66 33.25
N THR A 299 21.51 45.87 32.82
CA THR A 299 21.80 47.05 33.63
C THR A 299 20.91 47.09 34.86
N TYR A 300 21.35 47.81 35.90
CA TYR A 300 20.59 47.95 37.15
C TYR A 300 19.17 48.53 36.92
N GLU A 301 19.03 49.49 36.00
CA GLU A 301 17.73 50.09 35.65
C GLU A 301 16.78 49.09 34.97
N GLU A 302 17.31 48.20 34.13
CA GLU A 302 16.53 47.13 33.47
C GLU A 302 16.06 46.06 34.47
N LEU A 303 16.90 45.73 35.46
CA LEU A 303 16.54 44.78 36.52
C LEU A 303 15.41 45.32 37.39
N MET A 304 15.48 46.57 37.84
CA MET A 304 14.40 47.18 38.64
C MET A 304 13.07 47.20 37.87
N LYS A 305 13.12 47.59 36.59
CA LYS A 305 11.91 47.68 35.75
C LYS A 305 11.24 46.32 35.54
N ASN A 306 12.02 45.25 35.34
CA ASN A 306 11.50 43.92 35.04
C ASN A 306 11.12 43.11 36.29
N LEU A 307 11.80 43.31 37.42
CA LEU A 307 11.50 42.62 38.68
C LEU A 307 10.40 43.31 39.49
N GLN A 308 9.99 44.53 39.12
CA GLN A 308 9.01 45.34 39.85
C GLN A 308 9.42 45.56 41.33
N VAL A 309 10.71 45.78 41.57
CA VAL A 309 11.29 46.13 42.88
C VAL A 309 11.88 47.53 42.82
#